data_AF-A0A7S2C1Z5-F1
#
_entry.id   AF-A0A7S2C1Z5-F1
#
_cell.length_a   1.000
_cell.length_b   1.000
_cell.length_c   1.000
_cell.angle_alpha   90.00
_cell.angle_beta   90.00
_cell.angle_gamma   90.00
#
_symmetry.space_group_name_H-M   'P 1'
#
loop_
_entity.id
_entity.type
_entity.pdbx_description
1 polymer ?
#
loop_
_entity_poly.entity_id
_entity_poly.type
_entity_poly.pdbx_seq_one_letter_code
_entity_poly.pdbx_strand_id
1 'polypeptide(L)'
;MDSLPAELPYLVAGAAVALSTYLMMQPKKAAQKEEIYPIILGFATGNPKYRVSQEQAVSIAEKAPGIESVRPVLRRIYGNSKISYRFMAVPDFTPEQVTESDP
;
A
#
# COMPACT_ATOMS: atom_id res chain seq x y z
N MET A 1 -14.50 79.01 -0.81
CA MET A 1 -14.01 77.64 -1.07
C MET A 1 -12.51 77.69 -0.91
N ASP A 2 -12.02 77.21 0.22
CA ASP A 2 -10.59 77.24 0.54
C ASP A 2 -9.83 76.32 -0.42
N SER A 3 -8.89 76.90 -1.15
CA SER A 3 -8.04 76.17 -2.08
C SER A 3 -7.10 75.27 -1.27
N LEU A 4 -7.03 74.00 -1.66
CA LEU A 4 -6.11 73.06 -1.05
C LEU A 4 -4.66 73.58 -1.20
N PRO A 5 -3.78 73.35 -0.20
CA PRO A 5 -2.39 73.78 -0.26
C PRO A 5 -1.74 73.27 -1.54
N ALA A 6 -1.03 74.13 -2.27
CA ALA A 6 -0.39 73.80 -3.55
C ALA A 6 0.60 72.62 -3.47
N GLU A 7 1.03 72.23 -2.26
CA GLU A 7 1.96 71.14 -1.99
C GLU A 7 1.30 69.76 -1.82
N LEU A 8 -0.01 69.73 -1.54
CA LEU A 8 -0.78 68.50 -1.37
C LEU A 8 -0.68 67.53 -2.57
N PRO A 9 -0.79 67.97 -3.84
CA PRO A 9 -0.69 67.06 -4.99
C PRO A 9 0.70 66.41 -5.13
N TYR A 10 1.78 67.12 -4.77
CA TYR A 10 3.14 66.58 -4.83
C TYR A 10 3.40 65.54 -3.75
N LEU A 11 2.86 65.75 -2.53
CA LEU A 11 2.94 64.78 -1.44
C LEU A 11 2.19 63.49 -1.78
N VAL A 12 0.99 63.60 -2.36
CA VAL A 12 0.20 62.44 -2.80
C VAL A 12 0.92 61.67 -3.91
N ALA A 13 1.51 62.37 -4.88
CA ALA A 13 2.30 61.75 -5.94
C ALA A 13 3.53 61.02 -5.38
N GLY A 14 4.26 61.63 -4.44
CA GLY A 14 5.41 61.01 -3.78
C GLY A 14 5.04 59.74 -3.01
N ALA A 15 3.94 59.78 -2.27
CA ALA A 15 3.43 58.61 -1.54
C ALA A 15 3.01 57.46 -2.48
N ALA A 16 2.37 57.78 -3.62
CA ALA A 16 1.97 56.78 -4.61
C ALA A 16 3.17 56.08 -5.27
N VAL A 17 4.23 56.84 -5.59
CA VAL A 17 5.46 56.27 -6.16
C VAL A 17 6.19 55.41 -5.13
N ALA A 18 6.29 55.86 -3.88
CA ALA A 18 6.89 55.08 -2.79
C ALA A 18 6.12 53.78 -2.52
N LEU A 19 4.79 53.82 -2.53
CA LEU A 19 3.97 52.63 -2.30
C LEU A 19 4.07 51.63 -3.45
N SER A 20 4.05 52.11 -4.70
CA SER A 20 4.15 51.23 -5.88
C SER A 20 5.53 50.56 -5.98
N THR A 21 6.61 51.29 -5.69
CA THR A 21 7.96 50.72 -5.61
C THR A 21 8.09 49.70 -4.47
N TYR A 22 7.55 49.99 -3.28
CA TYR A 22 7.54 49.05 -2.16
C TYR A 22 6.78 47.76 -2.48
N LEU A 23 5.61 47.86 -3.13
CA LEU A 23 4.83 46.70 -3.54
C LEU A 23 5.54 45.86 -4.63
N MET A 24 6.24 46.51 -5.57
CA MET A 24 7.03 45.81 -6.58
C MET A 24 8.26 45.09 -6.00
N MET A 25 8.83 45.62 -4.91
CA MET A 25 9.97 45.02 -4.22
C MET A 25 9.58 43.85 -3.30
N GLN A 26 8.29 43.53 -3.15
CA GLN A 26 7.90 42.37 -2.37
C GLN A 26 8.39 41.09 -3.06
N PRO A 27 9.14 40.22 -2.35
CA PRO A 27 9.60 38.96 -2.92
C PRO A 27 8.38 38.12 -3.30
N LYS A 28 8.31 37.71 -4.57
CA LYS A 28 7.31 36.74 -5.03
C LYS A 28 7.48 35.49 -4.17
N LYS A 29 6.42 35.08 -3.45
CA LYS A 29 6.42 33.81 -2.72
C LYS A 29 6.85 32.72 -3.70
N ALA A 30 7.99 32.07 -3.40
CA ALA A 30 8.49 30.99 -4.21
C ALA A 30 7.38 29.93 -4.33
N ALA A 31 7.09 29.49 -5.55
CA ALA A 31 6.13 28.42 -5.78
C ALA A 31 6.57 27.22 -4.94
N GLN A 32 5.73 26.81 -3.99
CA GLN A 32 6.00 25.61 -3.20
C GLN A 32 6.06 24.43 -4.17
N LYS A 33 7.21 23.73 -4.16
CA LYS A 33 7.40 22.52 -4.95
C LYS A 33 6.51 21.43 -4.34
N GLU A 34 5.47 21.01 -5.07
CA GLU A 34 4.62 19.90 -4.64
C GLU A 34 5.42 18.59 -4.73
N GLU A 35 5.56 17.90 -3.60
CA GLU A 35 6.22 16.60 -3.53
C GLU A 35 5.17 15.50 -3.72
N ILE A 36 5.37 14.67 -4.75
CA ILE A 36 4.47 13.56 -5.08
C ILE A 36 5.01 12.29 -4.41
N TYR A 37 4.17 11.65 -3.62
CA TYR A 37 4.49 10.40 -2.92
C TYR A 37 3.65 9.24 -3.46
N PRO A 38 4.24 8.03 -3.62
CA PRO A 38 3.48 6.85 -4.01
C PRO A 38 2.58 6.40 -2.85
N ILE A 39 1.28 6.28 -3.13
CA ILE A 39 0.28 5.80 -2.18
C ILE A 39 -0.40 4.58 -2.79
N ILE A 40 -0.46 3.48 -2.04
CA ILE A 40 -1.23 2.29 -2.43
C ILE A 40 -2.72 2.62 -2.23
N LEU A 41 -3.44 2.81 -3.33
CA LEU A 41 -4.87 3.17 -3.32
C LEU A 41 -5.78 1.96 -3.05
N GLY A 42 -5.30 0.74 -3.27
CA GLY A 42 -6.08 -0.48 -3.03
C GLY A 42 -5.22 -1.73 -3.12
N PHE A 43 -5.61 -2.75 -2.35
CA PHE A 43 -4.97 -4.05 -2.31
C PHE A 43 -6.03 -5.13 -2.05
N ALA A 44 -5.92 -6.26 -2.74
CA ALA A 44 -6.82 -7.40 -2.57
C ALA A 44 -6.02 -8.70 -2.54
N THR A 45 -6.51 -9.66 -1.77
CA THR A 45 -5.98 -11.03 -1.73
C THR A 45 -7.14 -12.02 -1.82
N GLY A 46 -6.83 -13.23 -2.28
CA GLY A 46 -7.77 -14.33 -2.33
C GLY A 46 -7.04 -15.66 -2.15
N ASN A 47 -7.70 -16.62 -1.54
CA ASN A 47 -7.19 -17.97 -1.35
C ASN A 47 -8.19 -18.98 -1.91
N PRO A 48 -7.72 -20.13 -2.42
CA PRO A 48 -8.62 -21.21 -2.82
C PRO A 48 -9.27 -21.89 -1.61
N LYS A 49 -10.34 -22.65 -1.87
CA LYS A 49 -11.30 -23.17 -0.88
C LYS A 49 -10.68 -24.00 0.23
N TYR A 50 -9.74 -24.89 -0.12
CA TYR A 50 -9.33 -25.97 0.78
C TYR A 50 -8.19 -25.56 1.68
N ARG A 51 -8.45 -25.49 2.99
CA ARG A 51 -7.42 -25.14 3.98
C ARG A 51 -6.89 -26.42 4.61
N VAL A 52 -5.64 -26.74 4.30
CA VAL A 52 -4.95 -27.96 4.70
C VAL A 52 -3.98 -27.66 5.83
N SER A 53 -4.11 -28.30 6.98
CA SER A 53 -3.09 -28.20 8.03
C SER A 53 -1.80 -28.90 7.60
N GLN A 54 -0.67 -28.44 8.13
CA GLN A 54 0.63 -29.05 7.81
C GLN A 54 0.71 -30.52 8.25
N GLU A 55 0.01 -30.88 9.34
CA GLU A 55 -0.15 -32.27 9.82
C GLU A 55 -0.94 -33.14 8.84
N GLN A 56 -2.05 -32.64 8.31
CA GLN A 56 -2.80 -33.36 7.27
C GLN A 56 -1.97 -33.54 6.01
N ALA A 57 -1.24 -32.48 5.61
CA ALA A 57 -0.42 -32.52 4.42
C ALA A 57 0.72 -33.55 4.51
N VAL A 58 1.34 -33.74 5.68
CA VAL A 58 2.37 -34.79 5.86
C VAL A 58 1.74 -36.19 5.87
N SER A 59 0.59 -36.36 6.51
CA SER A 59 -0.14 -37.64 6.54
C SER A 59 -0.52 -38.13 5.15
N ILE A 60 -0.89 -37.21 4.25
CA ILE A 60 -1.20 -37.54 2.85
C ILE A 60 0.08 -37.85 2.07
N ALA A 61 1.14 -37.06 2.25
CA ALA A 61 2.42 -37.31 1.61
C ALA A 61 2.98 -38.70 1.99
N GLU A 62 2.86 -39.12 3.25
CA GLU A 62 3.32 -40.42 3.74
C GLU A 62 2.59 -41.63 3.10
N LYS A 63 1.41 -41.41 2.51
CA LYS A 63 0.62 -42.44 1.82
C LYS A 63 0.96 -42.59 0.33
N ALA A 64 1.77 -41.70 -0.23
CA ALA A 64 2.16 -41.78 -1.63
C ALA A 64 2.92 -43.08 -1.92
N PRO A 65 2.75 -43.68 -3.11
CA PRO A 65 3.57 -44.81 -3.55
C PRO A 65 4.98 -44.34 -3.95
N GLY A 66 5.99 -45.18 -3.75
CA GLY A 66 7.37 -44.94 -4.25
C GLY A 66 8.20 -43.96 -3.42
N ILE A 67 7.76 -43.65 -2.19
CA ILE A 67 8.46 -42.71 -1.29
C ILE A 67 9.18 -43.39 -0.13
N GLU A 68 9.38 -44.70 -0.17
CA GLU A 68 9.90 -45.50 0.96
C GLU A 68 11.26 -44.98 1.45
N SER A 69 12.12 -44.55 0.52
CA SER A 69 13.44 -43.98 0.83
C SER A 69 13.38 -42.60 1.48
N VAL A 70 12.33 -41.81 1.23
CA VAL A 70 12.19 -40.43 1.71
C VAL A 70 11.19 -40.28 2.86
N ARG A 71 10.34 -41.28 3.10
CA ARG A 71 9.35 -41.29 4.19
C ARG A 71 9.94 -40.91 5.57
N PRO A 72 11.13 -41.38 5.98
CA PRO A 72 11.69 -41.06 7.30
C PRO A 72 12.00 -39.57 7.51
N VAL A 73 12.18 -38.79 6.43
CA VAL A 73 12.52 -37.37 6.53
C VAL A 73 11.31 -36.45 6.41
N LEU A 74 10.17 -36.93 5.90
CA LEU A 74 9.00 -36.10 5.62
C LEU A 74 8.48 -35.38 6.86
N ARG A 75 8.35 -36.06 8.00
CA ARG A 75 7.90 -35.40 9.25
C ARG A 75 8.86 -34.32 9.72
N ARG A 76 10.17 -34.50 9.54
CA ARG A 76 11.16 -33.48 9.89
C ARG A 76 11.04 -32.27 8.98
N ILE A 77 10.85 -32.48 7.68
CA ILE A 77 10.67 -31.41 6.70
C ILE A 77 9.37 -30.64 7.00
N TYR A 78 8.26 -31.36 7.18
CA TYR A 78 6.96 -30.74 7.39
C TYR A 78 6.83 -30.08 8.76
N GLY A 79 7.36 -30.71 9.82
CA GLY A 79 7.28 -30.20 11.19
C GLY A 79 8.17 -28.97 11.45
N ASN A 80 9.30 -28.84 10.74
CA ASN A 80 10.20 -27.70 10.90
C ASN A 80 9.95 -26.56 9.89
N SER A 81 8.88 -26.62 9.09
CA SER A 81 8.60 -25.64 8.04
C SER A 81 8.09 -24.29 8.56
N LYS A 82 7.62 -24.23 9.81
CA LYS A 82 6.86 -23.10 10.39
C LYS A 82 5.61 -22.72 9.57
N ILE A 83 5.08 -23.65 8.78
CA ILE A 83 3.82 -23.48 8.06
C ILE A 83 2.72 -24.14 8.89
N SER A 84 1.71 -23.36 9.30
CA SER A 84 0.54 -23.93 10.01
C SER A 84 -0.46 -24.57 9.05
N TYR A 85 -0.70 -23.92 7.90
CA TYR A 85 -1.64 -24.39 6.89
C TYR A 85 -1.28 -23.89 5.49
N ARG A 86 -1.79 -24.57 4.47
CA ARG A 86 -1.73 -24.19 3.06
C ARG A 86 -3.12 -24.20 2.46
N PHE A 87 -3.36 -23.31 1.49
CA PHE A 87 -4.58 -23.33 0.71
C PHE A 87 -4.36 -24.09 -0.59
N MET A 88 -5.21 -25.08 -0.88
CA MET A 88 -5.18 -25.87 -2.10
C MET A 88 -6.43 -25.58 -2.93
N ALA A 89 -6.30 -25.68 -4.25
CA ALA A 89 -7.42 -25.56 -5.19
C ALA A 89 -8.15 -26.88 -5.41
N VAL A 90 -7.54 -28.01 -5.02
CA VAL A 90 -8.06 -29.36 -5.20
C VAL A 90 -8.36 -30.02 -3.86
N PRO A 91 -9.40 -30.87 -3.79
CA PRO A 91 -9.86 -31.46 -2.55
C PRO A 91 -9.01 -32.64 -2.05
N ASP A 92 -8.10 -33.18 -2.85
CA ASP A 92 -7.33 -34.40 -2.54
C ASP A 92 -6.60 -34.33 -1.19
N PHE A 93 -6.29 -33.11 -0.73
CA PHE A 93 -5.59 -32.85 0.52
C PHE A 93 -6.51 -32.68 1.75
N THR A 94 -7.81 -32.55 1.53
CA THR A 94 -8.86 -32.36 2.54
C THR A 94 -10.17 -33.04 2.10
N PRO A 95 -10.21 -34.38 2.02
CA PRO A 95 -11.40 -35.10 1.56
C PRO A 95 -12.65 -34.85 2.43
N GLU A 96 -12.47 -34.47 3.69
CA GLU A 96 -13.56 -34.07 4.60
C GLU A 96 -14.18 -32.69 4.26
N GLN A 97 -13.50 -31.87 3.46
CA GLN A 97 -13.97 -30.55 3.03
C GLN A 97 -14.61 -30.59 1.63
N VAL A 98 -14.73 -31.79 1.03
CA VAL A 98 -15.42 -32.03 -0.24
C VAL A 98 -16.92 -31.78 -0.06
N THR A 99 -17.47 -30.88 -0.86
CA THR A 99 -18.92 -30.68 -1.00
C THR A 99 -19.42 -31.41 -2.26
N GLU A 100 -20.71 -31.74 -2.35
CA GLU A 100 -21.33 -32.44 -3.50
C GLU A 100 -21.05 -31.81 -4.87
N SER A 101 -20.67 -30.54 -4.92
CA SER A 101 -20.38 -29.79 -6.15
C SER A 101 -18.90 -29.86 -6.59
N ASP A 102 -18.03 -30.47 -5.81
CA ASP A 102 -16.62 -30.58 -6.17
C ASP A 102 -16.45 -31.76 -7.16
N PRO A 103 -15.83 -31.55 -8.33
CA PRO A 103 -15.77 -32.53 -9.43
C PRO A 103 -14.94 -33.78 -9.10
#